data_AF-A0A389LU36-F1
#
_entry.id   AF-A0A389LU36-F1
#
_cell.length_a   1.000
_cell.length_b   1.000
_cell.length_c   1.000
_cell.angle_alpha   90.00
_cell.angle_beta   90.00
_cell.angle_gamma   90.00
#
_symmetry.space_group_name_H-M   'P 1'
#
loop_
_entity.id
_entity.type
_entity.pdbx_description
1 polymer ?
#
loop_
_entity_poly.entity_id
_entity_poly.type
_entity_poly.pdbx_seq_one_letter_code
_entity_poly.pdbx_strand_id
1 'polypeptide(L)'
;MKKSNYDKFHATKVEGNILKGWAEIVSKFSTILKSTSILAVDMYVGVHEVEVLSALNGLNEDVFIKTRDLFKSESEIVNMTNRFVTDYSLFVYITHLTMADYFDDERLAIAKKEIENTKGKVIIMGSGASIVAPQNTYLVFADMARWEIQFNVEKYSNKLKAKKHDHFLIPGGTVHCSGP
;
A
#
# COMPACT_ATOMS: atom_id res chain seq x y z
N MET A 1 -1.10 30.47 -29.38
CA MET A 1 -0.98 29.34 -28.41
C MET A 1 -1.17 28.03 -29.15
N LYS A 2 -0.23 27.08 -29.06
CA LYS A 2 -0.45 25.72 -29.59
C LYS A 2 -1.55 25.05 -28.78
N LYS A 3 -2.49 24.37 -29.45
CA LYS A 3 -3.51 23.53 -28.80
C LYS A 3 -2.77 22.38 -28.10
N SER A 4 -2.97 22.24 -26.79
CA SER A 4 -2.41 21.11 -26.04
C SER A 4 -3.00 19.80 -26.58
N ASN A 5 -2.13 18.81 -26.83
CA ASN A 5 -2.49 17.45 -27.22
C ASN A 5 -2.48 16.48 -26.03
N TYR A 6 -2.39 17.01 -24.80
CA TYR A 6 -2.37 16.21 -23.58
C TYR A 6 -3.78 15.71 -23.23
N ASP A 7 -3.96 14.39 -23.20
CA ASP A 7 -5.16 13.75 -22.70
C ASP A 7 -5.12 13.68 -21.17
N LYS A 8 -6.00 14.46 -20.52
CA LYS A 8 -6.11 14.52 -19.06
C LYS A 8 -6.75 13.26 -18.46
N PHE A 9 -7.38 12.42 -19.27
CA PHE A 9 -8.16 11.26 -18.83
C PHE A 9 -7.63 9.97 -19.46
N HIS A 10 -6.32 9.92 -19.71
CA HIS A 10 -5.67 8.70 -20.21
C HIS A 10 -5.96 7.54 -19.26
N ALA A 11 -6.57 6.49 -19.80
CA ALA A 11 -6.94 5.29 -19.05
C ALA A 11 -6.68 4.04 -19.90
N THR A 12 -6.18 3.00 -19.24
CA THR A 12 -6.00 1.68 -19.84
C THR A 12 -7.27 0.88 -19.68
N LYS A 13 -7.88 0.43 -20.79
CA LYS A 13 -9.01 -0.50 -20.74
C LYS A 13 -8.52 -1.88 -20.32
N VAL A 14 -9.14 -2.44 -19.30
CA VAL A 14 -8.90 -3.81 -18.83
C VAL A 14 -10.23 -4.55 -18.76
N GLU A 15 -10.22 -5.84 -19.07
CA GLU A 15 -11.37 -6.72 -18.87
C GLU A 15 -11.30 -7.36 -17.49
N GLY A 16 -12.41 -7.40 -16.77
CA GLY A 16 -12.45 -7.96 -15.43
C GLY A 16 -13.72 -7.60 -14.66
N ASN A 17 -13.76 -8.02 -13.39
CA ASN A 17 -14.84 -7.68 -12.48
C ASN A 17 -14.39 -6.53 -11.57
N ILE A 18 -15.28 -5.56 -11.37
CA ILE A 18 -15.08 -4.48 -10.40
C ILE A 18 -15.94 -4.79 -9.19
N LEU A 19 -15.31 -4.88 -8.03
CA LEU A 19 -15.97 -4.95 -6.73
C LEU A 19 -15.80 -3.61 -6.03
N LYS A 20 -16.84 -3.13 -5.35
CA LYS A 20 -16.80 -1.83 -4.68
C LYS A 20 -17.07 -1.98 -3.18
N GLY A 21 -16.12 -1.50 -2.38
CA GLY A 21 -16.22 -1.45 -0.93
C GLY A 21 -15.88 -2.76 -0.23
N TRP A 22 -15.56 -2.65 1.06
CA TRP A 22 -15.02 -3.77 1.85
C TRP A 22 -15.96 -4.97 1.94
N ALA A 23 -17.28 -4.76 2.01
CA ALA A 23 -18.23 -5.87 2.12
C ALA A 23 -18.16 -6.85 0.93
N GLU A 24 -18.12 -6.33 -0.30
CA GLU A 24 -18.01 -7.17 -1.51
C GLU A 24 -16.63 -7.82 -1.62
N ILE A 25 -15.58 -7.06 -1.31
CA ILE A 25 -14.19 -7.53 -1.35
C ILE A 25 -13.96 -8.68 -0.35
N VAL A 26 -14.40 -8.52 0.90
CA VAL A 26 -14.28 -9.52 1.97
C VAL A 26 -15.13 -10.75 1.67
N SER A 27 -16.32 -10.59 1.07
CA SER A 27 -17.13 -11.71 0.59
C SER A 27 -16.40 -12.53 -0.51
N LYS A 28 -15.73 -11.84 -1.45
CA LYS A 28 -14.90 -12.48 -2.46
C LYS A 28 -13.71 -13.23 -1.82
N PHE A 29 -13.01 -12.62 -0.87
CA PHE A 29 -11.91 -13.25 -0.13
C PHE A 29 -12.39 -14.47 0.67
N SER A 30 -13.54 -14.39 1.32
CA SER A 30 -14.15 -15.52 2.03
C SER A 30 -14.41 -16.70 1.10
N THR A 31 -14.81 -16.44 -0.15
CA THR A 31 -15.02 -17.48 -1.16
C THR A 31 -13.69 -18.09 -1.63
N ILE A 32 -12.68 -17.26 -1.86
CA ILE A 32 -11.33 -17.70 -2.26
C ILE A 32 -10.66 -18.54 -1.18
N LEU A 33 -10.80 -18.14 0.10
CA LEU A 33 -10.22 -18.86 1.22
C LEU A 33 -10.82 -20.26 1.41
N LYS A 34 -12.00 -20.55 0.84
CA LYS A 34 -12.54 -21.92 0.80
C LYS A 34 -11.80 -22.83 -0.19
N SER A 35 -11.13 -22.27 -1.21
CA SER A 35 -10.42 -23.04 -2.24
C SER A 35 -8.91 -23.04 -2.05
N THR A 36 -8.30 -21.88 -1.76
CA THR A 36 -6.84 -21.72 -1.75
C THR A 36 -6.26 -21.70 -0.33
N SER A 37 -7.10 -21.57 0.70
CA SER A 37 -6.78 -21.43 2.13
C SER A 37 -5.82 -20.29 2.50
N ILE A 38 -5.01 -19.77 1.58
CA ILE A 38 -3.99 -18.77 1.82
C ILE A 38 -4.28 -17.54 0.96
N LEU A 39 -4.39 -16.39 1.62
CA LEU A 39 -4.56 -15.07 1.02
C LEU A 39 -3.36 -14.19 1.38
N ALA A 40 -2.69 -13.61 0.39
CA ALA A 40 -1.65 -12.60 0.62
C ALA A 40 -2.10 -11.26 0.06
N VAL A 41 -2.07 -10.22 0.89
CA VAL A 41 -2.35 -8.83 0.52
C VAL A 41 -1.03 -8.06 0.55
N ASP A 42 -0.39 -7.96 -0.61
CA ASP A 42 0.85 -7.22 -0.80
C ASP A 42 0.54 -5.74 -0.98
N MET A 43 1.03 -4.92 -0.06
CA MET A 43 0.65 -3.52 0.03
C MET A 43 1.74 -2.61 -0.50
N TYR A 44 1.37 -1.74 -1.44
CA TYR A 44 2.18 -0.59 -1.79
C TYR A 44 2.42 0.30 -0.56
N VAL A 45 3.54 1.00 -0.56
CA VAL A 45 3.92 1.89 0.55
C VAL A 45 2.88 3.00 0.70
N GLY A 46 2.39 3.18 1.93
CA GLY A 46 1.43 4.25 2.25
C GLY A 46 -0.03 3.79 2.27
N VAL A 47 -0.36 2.59 1.79
CA VAL A 47 -1.69 1.98 1.99
C VAL A 47 -2.03 1.97 3.48
N HIS A 48 -3.28 2.30 3.82
CA HIS A 48 -3.75 2.39 5.20
C HIS A 48 -3.85 1.02 5.87
N GLU A 49 -2.74 0.57 6.48
CA GLU A 49 -2.62 -0.74 7.15
C GLU A 49 -3.77 -1.01 8.13
N VAL A 50 -4.15 -0.02 8.95
CA VAL A 50 -5.23 -0.18 9.94
C VAL A 50 -6.58 -0.45 9.28
N GLU A 51 -6.88 0.20 8.14
CA GLU A 51 -8.13 0.00 7.41
C GLU A 51 -8.19 -1.40 6.80
N VAL A 52 -7.10 -1.81 6.14
CA VAL A 52 -6.98 -3.14 5.55
C VAL A 52 -7.07 -4.22 6.63
N LEU A 53 -6.37 -4.04 7.76
CA LEU A 53 -6.44 -4.97 8.90
C LEU A 53 -7.87 -5.09 9.41
N SER A 54 -8.56 -3.96 9.62
CA SER A 54 -9.95 -3.95 10.06
C SER A 54 -10.88 -4.67 9.09
N ALA A 55 -10.64 -4.59 7.79
CA ALA A 55 -11.43 -5.29 6.79
C ALA A 55 -11.16 -6.80 6.79
N LEU A 56 -9.90 -7.22 7.00
CA LEU A 56 -9.51 -8.63 6.98
C LEU A 56 -9.89 -9.39 8.26
N ASN A 57 -10.02 -8.72 9.41
CA ASN A 57 -10.38 -9.34 10.70
C ASN A 57 -11.67 -10.19 10.68
N GLY A 58 -12.57 -9.97 9.71
CA GLY A 58 -13.82 -10.73 9.57
C GLY A 58 -13.69 -12.10 8.89
N LEU A 59 -12.50 -12.50 8.45
CA LEU A 59 -12.29 -13.69 7.61
C LEU A 59 -12.10 -14.99 8.41
N ASN A 60 -11.97 -14.92 9.74
CA ASN A 60 -11.77 -16.06 10.65
C ASN A 60 -10.61 -16.94 10.19
N GLU A 61 -9.41 -16.37 10.21
CA GLU A 61 -8.15 -17.02 9.94
C GLU A 61 -7.62 -17.81 11.14
N ASP A 62 -6.83 -18.85 10.85
CA ASP A 62 -6.12 -19.64 11.85
C ASP A 62 -4.73 -19.04 12.12
N VAL A 63 -4.12 -18.44 11.09
CA VAL A 63 -2.84 -17.72 11.18
C VAL A 63 -2.94 -16.39 10.43
N PHE A 64 -2.53 -15.31 11.10
CA PHE A 64 -2.42 -13.98 10.53
C PHE A 64 -0.98 -13.47 10.62
N ILE A 65 -0.32 -13.26 9.48
CA ILE A 65 1.06 -12.78 9.41
C ILE A 65 1.09 -11.34 8.90
N LYS A 66 1.65 -10.44 9.72
CA LYS A 66 2.01 -9.08 9.29
C LYS A 66 3.46 -9.05 8.87
N THR A 67 3.75 -8.68 7.62
CA THR A 67 5.14 -8.69 7.12
C THR A 67 6.04 -7.73 7.89
N ARG A 68 5.48 -6.66 8.46
CA ARG A 68 6.20 -5.70 9.30
C ARG A 68 6.91 -6.36 10.48
N ASP A 69 6.30 -7.40 11.05
CA ASP A 69 6.86 -8.11 12.20
C ASP A 69 8.04 -9.03 11.77
N LEU A 70 8.22 -9.24 10.47
CA LEU A 70 9.29 -10.06 9.88
C LEU A 70 10.47 -9.23 9.38
N PHE A 71 10.39 -7.89 9.41
CA PHE A 71 11.50 -7.05 9.01
C PHE A 71 12.64 -7.06 10.04
N LYS A 72 13.85 -6.76 9.55
CA LYS A 72 15.01 -6.40 10.38
C LYS A 72 14.66 -5.24 11.29
N SER A 73 15.40 -5.08 12.38
CA SER A 73 15.20 -3.95 13.27
C SER A 73 15.48 -2.61 12.56
N GLU A 74 14.88 -1.53 13.07
CA GLU A 74 15.11 -0.19 12.53
C GLU A 74 16.60 0.17 12.48
N SER A 75 17.36 -0.18 13.52
CA SER A 75 18.80 0.10 13.58
C SER A 75 19.59 -0.65 12.51
N GLU A 76 19.24 -1.90 12.22
CA GLU A 76 19.86 -2.67 11.14
C GLU A 76 19.53 -2.08 9.77
N ILE A 77 18.26 -1.69 9.55
CA ILE A 77 17.82 -1.06 8.31
C ILE A 77 18.53 0.28 8.12
N VAL A 78 18.64 1.10 9.17
CA VAL A 78 19.40 2.35 9.14
C VAL A 78 20.85 2.07 8.77
N ASN A 79 21.53 1.13 9.45
CA ASN A 79 22.92 0.80 9.14
C ASN A 79 23.11 0.28 7.70
N MET A 80 22.17 -0.53 7.22
CA MET A 80 22.19 -1.05 5.85
C MET A 80 22.01 0.06 4.81
N THR A 81 21.14 1.02 5.09
CA THR A 81 20.77 2.10 4.16
C THR A 81 21.67 3.33 4.27
N ASN A 82 22.39 3.53 5.39
CA ASN A 82 23.17 4.73 5.68
C ASN A 82 24.18 5.07 4.59
N ARG A 83 24.78 4.06 3.95
CA ARG A 83 25.74 4.26 2.84
C ARG A 83 25.13 4.91 1.59
N PHE A 84 23.80 4.87 1.45
CA PHE A 84 23.07 5.45 0.33
C PHE A 84 22.47 6.82 0.66
N VAL A 85 22.43 7.17 1.95
CA VAL A 85 21.93 8.45 2.45
C VAL A 85 23.10 9.43 2.50
N THR A 86 22.87 10.67 2.10
CA THR A 86 23.83 11.76 2.29
C THR A 86 23.25 12.77 3.27
N ASP A 87 24.05 13.75 3.68
CA ASP A 87 23.59 14.86 4.52
C ASP A 87 22.49 15.71 3.85
N TYR A 88 22.24 15.53 2.55
CA TYR A 88 21.20 16.21 1.81
C TYR A 88 20.06 15.25 1.44
N SER A 89 18.86 15.53 1.95
CA SER A 89 17.65 14.71 1.74
C SER A 89 17.22 14.53 0.28
N LEU A 90 17.67 15.41 -0.63
CA LEU A 90 17.35 15.36 -2.06
C LEU A 90 18.41 14.62 -2.90
N PHE A 91 19.61 14.39 -2.36
CA PHE A 91 20.75 13.88 -3.11
C PHE A 91 21.25 12.57 -2.51
N VAL A 92 20.47 11.50 -2.71
CA VAL A 92 20.80 10.14 -2.26
C VAL A 92 21.38 9.30 -3.40
N TYR A 93 22.11 8.24 -3.07
CA TYR A 93 22.56 7.25 -4.04
C TYR A 93 21.45 6.24 -4.36
N ILE A 94 21.41 5.75 -5.59
CA ILE A 94 20.54 4.62 -5.96
C ILE A 94 21.03 3.39 -5.21
N THR A 95 20.13 2.75 -4.48
CA THR A 95 20.42 1.51 -3.76
C THR A 95 20.28 0.29 -4.66
N HIS A 96 21.07 -0.74 -4.38
CA HIS A 96 20.90 -2.09 -4.95
C HIS A 96 20.08 -3.01 -4.05
N LEU A 97 19.62 -2.50 -2.89
CA LEU A 97 18.76 -3.24 -1.99
C LEU A 97 17.40 -3.53 -2.66
N THR A 98 16.89 -4.71 -2.38
CA THR A 98 15.60 -5.22 -2.79
C THR A 98 14.69 -5.35 -1.58
N MET A 99 13.38 -5.54 -1.79
CA MET A 99 12.43 -5.74 -0.69
C MET A 99 12.83 -6.94 0.19
N ALA A 100 13.43 -7.99 -0.37
CA ALA A 100 13.88 -9.16 0.38
C ALA A 100 14.97 -8.81 1.42
N ASP A 101 15.85 -7.85 1.11
CA ASP A 101 16.95 -7.46 2.00
C ASP A 101 16.48 -6.82 3.31
N TYR A 102 15.24 -6.34 3.39
CA TYR A 102 14.66 -5.77 4.60
C TYR A 102 14.08 -6.82 5.56
N PHE A 103 13.87 -8.06 5.11
CA PHE A 103 13.38 -9.14 5.96
C PHE A 103 14.51 -9.70 6.84
N ASP A 104 14.18 -10.04 8.08
CA ASP A 104 15.04 -10.86 8.93
C ASP A 104 14.90 -12.33 8.49
N ASP A 105 16.03 -12.97 8.18
CA ASP A 105 16.03 -14.31 7.57
C ASP A 105 15.47 -15.38 8.51
N GLU A 106 15.71 -15.26 9.82
CA GLU A 106 15.22 -16.20 10.83
C GLU A 106 13.71 -16.05 11.00
N ARG A 107 13.22 -14.82 11.18
CA ARG A 107 11.78 -14.54 11.31
C ARG A 107 11.03 -14.94 10.05
N LEU A 108 11.59 -14.68 8.88
CA LEU A 108 11.01 -15.06 7.60
C LEU A 108 10.91 -16.59 7.47
N ALA A 109 11.96 -17.33 7.84
CA ALA A 109 11.95 -18.79 7.80
C ALA A 109 10.93 -19.39 8.78
N ILE A 110 10.83 -18.84 10.00
CA ILE A 110 9.82 -19.26 10.99
C ILE A 110 8.41 -19.03 10.45
N ALA A 111 8.12 -17.84 9.92
CA ALA A 111 6.82 -17.50 9.35
C ALA A 111 6.45 -18.43 8.19
N LYS A 112 7.38 -18.70 7.26
CA LYS A 112 7.13 -19.63 6.14
C LYS A 112 6.81 -21.04 6.63
N LYS A 113 7.56 -21.52 7.63
CA LYS A 113 7.31 -22.84 8.23
C LYS A 113 5.97 -22.90 8.96
N GLU A 114 5.56 -21.83 9.65
CA GLU A 114 4.24 -21.74 10.28
C GLU A 114 3.11 -21.83 9.24
N ILE A 115 3.24 -21.11 8.12
CA ILE A 115 2.30 -21.15 7.00
C ILE A 115 2.20 -22.57 6.43
N GLU A 116 3.33 -23.23 6.15
CA GLU A 116 3.37 -24.59 5.59
C GLU A 116 2.73 -25.64 6.50
N ASN A 117 2.85 -25.48 7.82
CA ASN A 117 2.26 -26.41 8.79
C ASN A 117 0.76 -26.15 9.06
N THR A 118 0.24 -25.03 8.59
CA THR A 118 -1.15 -24.64 8.82
C THR A 118 -2.07 -25.27 7.79
N LYS A 119 -3.01 -26.12 8.25
CA LYS A 119 -4.05 -26.72 7.39
C LYS A 119 -5.27 -25.80 7.20
N GLY A 120 -5.37 -24.78 8.04
CA GLY A 120 -6.47 -23.82 8.07
C GLY A 120 -6.25 -22.63 7.14
N LYS A 121 -7.00 -21.56 7.39
CA LYS A 121 -6.89 -20.32 6.65
C LYS A 121 -5.69 -19.50 7.13
N VAL A 122 -4.91 -19.01 6.18
CA VAL A 122 -3.77 -18.15 6.43
C VAL A 122 -3.99 -16.82 5.72
N ILE A 123 -3.78 -15.72 6.44
CA ILE A 123 -3.78 -14.38 5.87
C ILE A 123 -2.40 -13.75 6.08
N ILE A 124 -1.81 -13.27 5.00
CA ILE A 124 -0.54 -12.54 5.01
C ILE A 124 -0.81 -11.12 4.55
N MET A 125 -0.34 -10.11 5.26
CA MET A 125 -0.64 -8.72 4.95
C MET A 125 0.57 -7.83 5.22
N GLY A 126 0.86 -6.93 4.28
CA GLY A 126 1.96 -5.97 4.39
C GLY A 126 2.76 -5.82 3.11
N SER A 127 3.71 -4.89 3.12
CA SER A 127 4.66 -4.74 2.03
C SER A 127 5.55 -5.98 1.92
N GLY A 128 5.66 -6.53 0.71
CA GLY A 128 6.42 -7.75 0.47
C GLY A 128 5.70 -9.02 0.90
N ALA A 129 4.36 -8.99 1.06
CA ALA A 129 3.59 -10.20 1.38
C ALA A 129 3.80 -11.32 0.35
N SER A 130 4.03 -10.96 -0.92
CA SER A 130 4.38 -11.93 -1.97
C SER A 130 5.68 -12.69 -1.73
N ILE A 131 6.63 -12.15 -0.96
CA ILE A 131 7.91 -12.82 -0.63
C ILE A 131 7.71 -13.90 0.44
N VAL A 132 6.73 -13.68 1.33
CA VAL A 132 6.36 -14.61 2.41
C VAL A 132 5.42 -15.69 1.90
N ALA A 133 4.55 -15.35 0.94
CA ALA A 133 3.53 -16.22 0.39
C ALA A 133 4.10 -17.47 -0.31
N PRO A 134 3.58 -18.68 -0.03
CA PRO A 134 3.91 -19.88 -0.78
C PRO A 134 3.25 -19.89 -2.16
N GLN A 135 3.63 -20.84 -3.02
CA GLN A 135 3.16 -20.92 -4.41
C GLN A 135 1.63 -21.08 -4.54
N ASN A 136 0.97 -21.75 -3.59
CA ASN A 136 -0.50 -21.92 -3.58
C ASN A 136 -1.17 -20.80 -2.77
N THR A 137 -1.02 -19.55 -3.22
CA THR A 137 -1.58 -18.37 -2.56
C THR A 137 -2.40 -17.55 -3.52
N TYR A 138 -3.56 -17.06 -3.08
CA TYR A 138 -4.25 -16.01 -3.79
C TYR A 138 -3.61 -14.66 -3.46
N LEU A 139 -2.89 -14.08 -4.42
CA LEU A 139 -2.19 -12.81 -4.24
C LEU A 139 -3.08 -11.63 -4.64
N VAL A 140 -3.19 -10.66 -3.73
CA VAL A 140 -3.86 -9.37 -3.93
C VAL A 140 -2.79 -8.29 -3.81
N PHE A 141 -2.73 -7.41 -4.80
CA PHE A 141 -1.94 -6.19 -4.71
C PHE A 141 -2.86 -5.05 -4.27
N ALA A 142 -2.57 -4.47 -3.11
CA ALA A 142 -3.27 -3.29 -2.60
C ALA A 142 -2.43 -2.05 -2.93
N ASP A 143 -3.01 -1.13 -3.67
CA ASP A 143 -2.39 0.15 -4.03
C ASP A 143 -3.23 1.32 -3.51
N MET A 144 -2.57 2.45 -3.32
CA MET A 144 -3.20 3.71 -3.01
C MET A 144 -2.60 4.79 -3.89
N ALA A 145 -3.46 5.61 -4.48
CA ALA A 145 -3.02 6.71 -5.33
C ALA A 145 -2.05 7.62 -4.56
N ARG A 146 -0.92 7.96 -5.20
CA ARG A 146 0.14 8.76 -4.56
C ARG A 146 -0.34 10.07 -3.94
N TRP A 147 -1.36 10.70 -4.53
CA TRP A 147 -1.92 11.94 -3.98
C TRP A 147 -2.59 11.74 -2.62
N GLU A 148 -3.27 10.60 -2.40
CA GLU A 148 -3.86 10.26 -1.10
C GLU A 148 -2.76 10.07 -0.04
N ILE A 149 -1.61 9.52 -0.43
CA ILE A 149 -0.45 9.32 0.45
C ILE A 149 0.21 10.65 0.81
N GLN A 150 0.41 11.54 -0.17
CA GLN A 150 1.18 12.78 0.02
C GLN A 150 0.43 13.85 0.81
N PHE A 151 -0.85 14.08 0.49
CA PHE A 151 -1.68 15.06 1.20
C PHE A 151 -3.15 14.89 0.83
N ASN A 152 -3.98 14.52 1.81
CA ASN A 152 -5.43 14.44 1.60
C ASN A 152 -6.04 15.86 1.57
N VAL A 153 -5.99 16.48 0.38
CA VAL A 153 -6.52 17.84 0.14
C VAL A 153 -7.97 17.96 0.57
N GLU A 154 -8.79 16.93 0.35
CA GLU A 154 -10.22 16.95 0.70
C GLU A 154 -10.45 17.13 2.20
N LYS A 155 -9.66 16.44 3.02
CA LYS A 155 -9.79 16.44 4.48
C LYS A 155 -9.17 17.70 5.12
N TYR A 156 -8.07 18.19 4.57
CA TYR A 156 -7.23 19.20 5.23
C TYR A 156 -7.28 20.59 4.60
N SER A 157 -7.87 20.76 3.41
CA SER A 157 -8.02 22.08 2.78
C SER A 157 -9.45 22.60 2.89
N ASN A 158 -9.58 23.89 3.17
CA ASN A 158 -10.85 24.57 3.07
C ASN A 158 -11.20 24.78 1.59
N LYS A 159 -12.42 24.39 1.17
CA LYS A 159 -12.90 24.57 -0.20
C LYS A 159 -13.80 25.79 -0.28
N LEU A 160 -13.32 26.84 -0.94
CA LEU A 160 -14.10 28.04 -1.24
C LEU A 160 -14.64 27.96 -2.68
N LYS A 161 -15.97 28.01 -2.84
CA LYS A 161 -16.57 28.07 -4.18
C LYS A 161 -16.30 29.46 -4.80
N ALA A 162 -15.67 29.48 -5.97
CA ALA A 162 -15.42 30.69 -6.73
C ALA A 162 -16.45 30.87 -7.86
N LYS A 163 -17.00 32.08 -7.99
CA LYS A 163 -17.78 32.52 -9.14
C LYS A 163 -16.92 33.39 -10.06
N LYS A 164 -17.42 33.62 -11.27
CA LYS A 164 -16.78 34.55 -12.21
C LYS A 164 -16.68 35.93 -11.57
N HIS A 165 -15.47 36.49 -11.56
CA HIS A 165 -15.13 37.79 -10.95
C HIS A 165 -15.05 37.83 -9.41
N ASP A 166 -15.04 36.68 -8.73
CA ASP A 166 -14.72 36.66 -7.29
C ASP A 166 -13.23 36.98 -7.07
N HIS A 167 -12.97 37.77 -6.02
CA HIS A 167 -11.62 38.06 -5.55
C HIS A 167 -11.42 37.44 -4.17
N PHE A 168 -10.35 36.67 -4.02
CA PHE A 168 -9.93 36.09 -2.75
C PHE A 168 -8.62 36.72 -2.30
N LEU A 169 -8.57 37.21 -1.07
CA LEU A 169 -7.31 37.58 -0.44
C LEU A 169 -6.67 36.31 0.10
N ILE A 170 -5.50 35.96 -0.43
CA ILE A 170 -4.69 34.85 0.06
C ILE A 170 -3.45 35.45 0.74
N PRO A 171 -3.41 35.49 2.08
CA PRO A 171 -2.25 36.01 2.80
C PRO A 171 -0.97 35.24 2.45
N GLY A 172 0.18 35.93 2.49
CA GLY A 172 1.48 35.29 2.28
C GLY A 172 1.70 34.13 3.25
N GLY A 173 2.19 33.00 2.74
CA GLY A 173 2.40 31.77 3.51
C GLY A 173 1.20 30.82 3.57
N THR A 174 0.03 31.20 3.05
CA THR A 174 -1.13 30.31 2.97
C THR A 174 -0.92 29.27 1.88
N VAL A 175 -0.96 27.97 2.22
CA VAL A 175 -0.98 26.88 1.23
C VAL A 175 -2.29 26.94 0.47
N HIS A 176 -2.22 27.13 -0.84
CA HIS A 176 -3.38 27.22 -1.72
C HIS A 176 -3.07 26.61 -3.08
N CYS A 177 -4.09 26.04 -3.72
CA CYS A 177 -4.04 25.58 -5.10
C CYS A 177 -5.41 25.79 -5.76
N SER A 178 -5.45 25.84 -7.09
CA SER A 178 -6.72 25.73 -7.80
C SER A 178 -7.25 24.30 -7.64
N GLY A 179 -8.45 24.15 -7.08
CA GLY A 179 -9.18 22.88 -7.10
C GLY A 179 -9.65 22.50 -8.52
N PRO A 180 -10.11 21.26 -8.72
CA PRO A 180 -10.73 20.83 -9.99
C PRO A 180 -12.02 21.58 -10.31
#